data_AF-A0A6S6RUC4-F1
#
_entry.id   AF-A0A6S6RUC4-F1
#
_cell.length_a   1.000
_cell.length_b   1.000
_cell.length_c   1.000
_cell.angle_alpha   90.00
_cell.angle_beta   90.00
_cell.angle_gamma   90.00
#
_symmetry.space_group_name_H-M   'P 1'
#
loop_
_entity.id
_entity.type
_entity.pdbx_description
1 polymer ?
#
loop_
_entity_poly.entity_id
_entity_poly.type
_entity_poly.pdbx_seq_one_letter_code
_entity_poly.pdbx_strand_id
1 'polypeptide(L)' 'MNNDELLNLYLEKLRQLAKESLEDKKALSVMEALKQSMIFLEGEMTGY' A
#
# COMPACT_ATOMS: atom_id res chain seq x y z
N MET A 1 9.58 -8.98 -14.70
CA MET A 1 9.45 -9.64 -13.39
C MET A 1 8.50 -10.81 -13.53
N ASN A 2 8.79 -11.91 -12.86
CA ASN A 2 7.81 -12.99 -12.69
C ASN A 2 6.73 -12.55 -11.68
N ASN A 3 5.62 -13.29 -11.60
CA ASN A 3 4.50 -12.93 -10.75
C ASN A 3 4.88 -12.87 -9.26
N ASP A 4 5.85 -13.68 -8.81
CA ASP A 4 6.31 -13.70 -7.41
C ASP A 4 7.13 -12.45 -7.08
N GLU A 5 8.04 -12.05 -7.96
CA GLU A 5 8.78 -10.80 -7.84
C GLU A 5 7.81 -9.62 -7.80
N LEU A 6 6.78 -9.63 -8.67
CA LEU A 6 5.82 -8.54 -8.78
C LEU A 6 4.96 -8.43 -7.52
N LEU A 7 4.50 -9.57 -7.01
CA LEU A 7 3.79 -9.66 -5.74
C LEU A 7 4.63 -9.10 -4.59
N ASN A 8 5.89 -9.51 -4.49
CA ASN A 8 6.78 -9.03 -3.42
C ASN A 8 6.99 -7.52 -3.48
N LEU A 9 7.18 -6.97 -4.68
CA LEU A 9 7.30 -5.52 -4.89
C LEU A 9 6.04 -4.77 -4.43
N TYR A 10 4.85 -5.27 -4.79
CA TYR A 10 3.60 -4.64 -4.38
C TYR A 10 3.34 -4.76 -2.88
N LEU A 11 3.67 -5.90 -2.26
CA LEU A 11 3.57 -6.07 -0.82
C LEU A 11 4.52 -5.13 -0.06
N GLU A 12 5.73 -4.91 -0.57
CA GLU A 12 6.69 -3.98 0.03
C GLU A 12 6.19 -2.53 -0.06
N LYS A 13 5.72 -2.10 -1.24
CA LYS A 13 5.08 -0.79 -1.42
C LYS A 13 3.87 -0.60 -0.51
N LEU A 14 2.99 -1.61 -0.43
CA LEU A 14 1.80 -1.58 0.43
C LEU A 14 2.19 -1.38 1.89
N ARG A 15 3.20 -2.12 2.36
CA ARG A 15 3.71 -2.01 3.73
C ARG A 15 4.26 -0.62 4.01
N GLN A 16 4.99 -0.03 3.07
CA GLN A 16 5.57 1.30 3.22
C GLN A 16 4.47 2.37 3.34
N LEU A 17 3.53 2.39 2.40
CA LEU A 17 2.40 3.34 2.40
C LEU A 17 1.54 3.22 3.66
N ALA A 18 1.32 2.00 4.15
CA ALA A 18 0.54 1.77 5.36
C ALA A 18 1.27 2.30 6.61
N LYS A 19 2.60 2.15 6.67
CA LYS A 19 3.41 2.72 7.75
C LYS A 19 3.39 4.25 7.73
N GLU A 20 3.62 4.86 6.57
CA GLU A 20 3.56 6.32 6.40
C GLU A 20 2.18 6.85 6.85
N SER A 21 1.10 6.17 6.46
CA SER A 21 -0.27 6.53 6.86
C SER A 21 -0.51 6.42 8.38
N LEU A 22 0.08 5.42 9.05
CA LEU A 22 -0.03 5.25 10.50
C LEU A 22 0.80 6.29 11.26
N GLU A 23 1.95 6.68 10.72
CA GLU A 23 2.83 7.71 11.30
C GLU A 23 2.21 9.11 11.17
N ASP A 24 1.62 9.42 10.01
CA ASP A 24 0.97 10.71 9.76
C ASP A 24 -0.38 10.84 10.49
N LYS A 25 -1.14 9.75 10.61
CA LYS A 25 -2.49 9.77 11.18
C LYS A 25 -2.55 8.99 12.49
N LYS A 26 -2.40 9.71 13.62
CA LYS A 26 -2.44 9.18 14.99
C LYS A 26 -3.65 8.32 15.38
N ALA A 27 -4.73 8.30 14.59
CA ALA A 27 -5.97 7.59 14.91
C ALA A 27 -6.41 6.56 13.85
N LEU A 28 -5.60 6.28 12.82
CA LEU A 28 -5.96 5.21 11.88
C LEU A 28 -5.68 3.84 12.50
N SER A 29 -6.63 2.90 12.34
CA SER A 29 -6.31 1.50 12.59
C SER A 29 -5.39 0.96 11.49
N VAL A 30 -4.64 -0.10 11.80
CA VAL A 30 -3.81 -0.82 10.84
C VAL A 30 -4.62 -1.28 9.60
N MET A 31 -5.88 -1.67 9.80
CA MET A 31 -6.74 -2.14 8.72
C MET A 31 -7.19 -1.00 7.80
N GLU A 32 -7.53 0.18 8.35
CA GLU A 32 -7.80 1.36 7.53
C GLU A 32 -6.56 1.80 6.74
N ALA A 33 -5.38 1.75 7.34
CA ALA A 33 -4.14 2.13 6.67
C ALA A 33 -3.87 1.22 5.47
N LEU A 34 -3.98 -0.11 5.66
CA LEU A 34 -3.84 -1.08 4.58
C LEU A 34 -4.85 -0.86 3.45
N LYS A 35 -6.13 -0.62 3.77
CA LYS A 35 -7.17 -0.35 2.76
C LYS A 35 -6.86 0.91 1.94
N GLN A 36 -6.44 1.99 2.59
CA GLN A 36 -6.06 3.22 1.90
C GLN A 36 -4.84 3.00 0.99
N SER A 37 -3.85 2.26 1.47
CA SER A 37 -2.65 1.92 0.68
C SER A 37 -2.98 1.02 -0.52
N MET A 38 -3.92 0.09 -0.40
CA MET A 38 -4.38 -0.73 -1.54
C MET A 38 -5.06 0.14 -2.61
N ILE A 39 -5.98 1.03 -2.20
CA ILE A 39 -6.66 1.94 -3.14
C ILE A 39 -5.65 2.84 -3.86
N PHE A 40 -4.63 3.32 -3.15
CA PHE A 40 -3.56 4.13 -3.75
C PHE A 40 -2.76 3.32 -4.78
N LEU A 41 -2.34 2.10 -4.43
CA LEU A 41 -1.62 1.20 -5.35
C LEU A 41 -2.45 0.85 -6.59
N GLU A 42 -3.74 0.54 -6.41
CA GLU A 42 -4.66 0.31 -7.53
C GLU A 42 -4.79 1.54 -8.42
N GLY A 43 -4.83 2.74 -7.82
CA GLY A 43 -4.84 4.03 -8.53
C GLY A 43 -3.55 4.30 -9.31
N GLU A 44 -2.38 3.98 -8.75
CA GLU A 44 -1.10 4.07 -9.47
C GLU A 44 -1.05 3.11 -10.66
N MET A 45 -1.69 1.93 -10.54
CA MET A 45 -1.72 0.91 -11.58
C MET A 45 -2.76 1.19 -12.68
N THR A 46 -3.82 1.95 -12.37
CA THR A 46 -4.85 2.36 -13.34
C THR A 46 -4.64 3.77 -13.90
N GLY A 47 -3.64 4.51 -13.41
CA GLY A 47 -3.24 5.83 -13.86
C GLY A 47 -2.45 5.88 -15.18
N TYR A 48 -2.43 4.79 -15.95
CA TYR A 48 -1.95 4.70 -17.33
C TYR A 48 -2.91 3.85 -18.17
#